data_AF-A0A2V6MXE1-F1
#
_entry.id   AF-A0A2V6MXE1-F1
#
_cell.length_a   1.000
_cell.length_b   1.000
_cell.length_c   1.000
_cell.angle_alpha   90.00
_cell.angle_beta   90.00
_cell.angle_gamma   90.00
#
_symmetry.space_group_name_H-M   'P 1'
#
loop_
_entity.id
_entity.type
_entity.pdbx_description
1 polymer ?
#
loop_
_entity_poly.entity_id
_entity_poly.type
_entity_poly.pdbx_seq_one_letter_code
_entity_poly.pdbx_strand_id
1 'polypeptide(L)'
;MKTNHKETRSSGSTLTPLLRYVNTRSLAIAMFVALAILGTTRGNEMKKTAPAKFQAQTEELSQGSLEVYSATDEFKDGDARYFPHSSYAIYTTDGKLLKSVGNHISRTDEIPEIVALPVGSYTVVARAEKYGYVHVPVAIKEGQRTILDLDIWGSKTLARFAHS
;
A
#
# COMPACT_ATOMS: atom_id res chain seq x y z
N MET A 1 -0.32 26.69 74.94
CA MET A 1 -0.88 28.02 74.56
C MET A 1 -1.43 27.91 73.15
N LYS A 2 -2.73 28.15 72.98
CA LYS A 2 -3.49 28.74 71.85
C LYS A 2 -2.89 28.64 70.42
N THR A 3 -3.57 28.32 69.33
CA THR A 3 -4.99 28.05 68.96
C THR A 3 -5.05 27.80 67.44
N ASN A 4 -6.02 26.98 66.97
CA ASN A 4 -6.97 27.13 65.83
C ASN A 4 -6.48 27.73 64.48
N HIS A 5 -6.99 27.42 63.28
CA HIS A 5 -8.21 26.80 62.73
C HIS A 5 -7.94 26.62 61.21
N LYS A 6 -8.38 25.53 60.52
CA LYS A 6 -9.50 25.44 59.53
C LYS A 6 -9.42 26.50 58.39
N GLU A 7 -9.47 26.21 57.09
CA GLU A 7 -10.26 25.31 56.24
C GLU A 7 -9.46 24.99 54.93
N THR A 8 -9.75 24.05 54.03
CA THR A 8 -10.97 23.90 53.20
C THR A 8 -10.90 22.60 52.37
N ARG A 9 -12.07 22.05 52.03
CA ARG A 9 -12.40 20.86 51.22
C ARG A 9 -11.70 20.73 49.85
N SER A 10 -11.46 19.50 49.41
CA SER A 10 -12.26 18.78 48.39
C SER A 10 -11.42 17.83 47.52
N SER A 11 -11.98 16.65 47.30
CA SER A 11 -11.51 15.53 46.48
C SER A 11 -11.41 15.87 44.98
N GLY A 12 -10.44 15.28 44.27
CA GLY A 12 -10.32 15.37 42.82
C GLY A 12 -9.13 14.58 42.26
N SER A 13 -9.43 13.44 41.65
CA SER A 13 -8.57 12.55 40.88
C SER A 13 -7.78 13.26 39.77
N THR A 14 -6.53 12.85 39.48
CA THR A 14 -6.13 12.25 38.18
C THR A 14 -4.60 12.21 37.95
N LEU A 15 -4.15 11.06 37.41
CA LEU A 15 -3.10 10.87 36.39
C LEU A 15 -1.61 10.97 36.78
N THR A 16 -1.03 9.78 36.97
CA THR A 16 0.15 9.18 36.29
C THR A 16 1.45 9.96 36.02
N PRO A 17 2.57 9.22 36.00
CA PRO A 17 3.88 9.71 36.42
C PRO A 17 4.66 10.41 35.31
N LEU A 18 5.58 11.24 35.79
CA LEU A 18 6.60 11.93 35.03
C LEU A 18 7.50 10.90 34.31
N LEU A 19 7.20 10.72 33.03
CA LEU A 19 8.13 10.34 31.97
C LEU A 19 9.50 10.95 32.23
N ARG A 20 10.54 10.12 32.24
CA ARG A 20 11.61 10.21 31.24
C ARG A 20 12.65 9.12 31.47
N TYR A 21 13.08 8.57 30.33
CA TYR A 21 14.29 7.79 30.14
C TYR A 21 14.18 6.26 30.25
N VAL A 22 13.32 5.70 29.41
CA VAL A 22 13.56 4.40 28.76
C VAL A 22 13.09 4.52 27.30
N ASN A 23 14.01 4.30 26.36
CA ASN A 23 13.80 4.50 24.93
C ASN A 23 12.82 3.44 24.37
N THR A 24 11.84 3.87 23.58
CA THR A 24 10.51 3.26 23.39
C THR A 24 10.39 2.07 22.42
N ARG A 25 11.44 1.28 22.17
CA ARG A 25 11.36 0.27 21.09
C ARG A 25 11.80 -1.16 21.39
N SER A 26 12.12 -1.53 22.64
CA SER A 26 12.70 -2.86 22.91
C SER A 26 12.17 -3.61 24.13
N LEU A 27 10.94 -3.33 24.60
CA LEU A 27 10.37 -4.03 25.76
C LEU A 27 8.90 -4.42 25.61
N ALA A 28 8.43 -4.70 24.38
CA ALA A 28 7.06 -5.17 24.14
C ALA A 28 6.95 -6.68 23.82
N ILE A 29 8.06 -7.39 23.60
CA ILE A 29 8.01 -8.77 23.08
C ILE A 29 8.17 -9.83 24.19
N ALA A 30 8.72 -9.49 25.36
CA ALA A 30 9.11 -10.48 26.36
C ALA A 30 8.02 -10.92 27.36
N MET A 31 6.86 -10.24 27.46
CA MET A 31 5.87 -10.49 28.54
C MET A 31 4.58 -11.23 28.13
N PHE A 32 4.42 -11.65 26.87
CA PHE A 32 3.23 -12.42 26.45
C PHE A 32 3.43 -13.94 26.40
N VAL A 33 4.67 -14.44 26.58
CA VAL A 33 4.98 -15.88 26.43
C VAL A 33 4.72 -16.70 27.70
N ALA A 34 4.44 -16.09 28.85
CA ALA A 34 4.48 -16.82 30.14
C ALA A 34 3.12 -17.14 30.82
N LEU A 35 1.97 -16.61 30.39
CA LEU A 35 0.69 -16.85 31.10
C LEU A 35 -0.48 -17.17 30.16
N ALA A 36 -0.47 -18.39 29.61
CA ALA A 36 -1.70 -19.12 29.29
C ALA A 36 -1.50 -20.65 29.27
N ILE A 37 -0.51 -21.17 30.00
CA ILE A 37 -0.48 -22.58 30.42
C ILE A 37 -1.41 -22.70 31.63
N LEU A 38 -2.74 -22.66 31.43
CA LEU A 38 -3.69 -23.22 32.40
C LEU A 38 -5.10 -23.39 31.80
N GLY A 39 -5.22 -24.29 30.83
CA GLY A 39 -6.49 -24.83 30.35
C GLY A 39 -6.35 -26.33 30.23
N THR A 40 -6.76 -27.05 31.26
CA THR A 40 -6.63 -28.51 31.37
C THR A 40 -7.67 -29.27 30.54
N THR A 41 -7.25 -30.47 30.14
CA THR A 41 -8.05 -31.66 29.76
C THR A 41 -8.53 -31.76 28.31
N ARG A 42 -8.08 -32.83 27.66
CA ARG A 42 -8.88 -33.95 27.12
C ARG A 42 -8.33 -34.35 25.75
N GLY A 43 -7.69 -35.52 25.72
CA GLY A 43 -7.05 -36.04 24.52
C GLY A 43 -8.04 -36.39 23.41
N ASN A 44 -7.52 -36.36 22.19
CA ASN A 44 -7.79 -37.35 21.15
C ASN A 44 -6.79 -37.21 19.99
N GLU A 45 -6.21 -38.34 19.63
CA GLU A 45 -5.95 -38.79 18.25
C GLU A 45 -5.05 -37.91 17.36
N MET A 46 -3.83 -38.42 17.14
CA MET A 46 -2.97 -38.06 16.02
C MET A 46 -3.74 -38.18 14.70
N LYS A 47 -4.20 -37.06 14.15
CA LYS A 47 -4.40 -36.95 12.71
C LYS A 47 -3.23 -36.17 12.15
N LYS A 48 -2.36 -36.90 11.46
CA LYS A 48 -1.29 -36.40 10.60
C LYS A 48 -1.92 -35.50 9.54
N THR A 49 -2.12 -34.24 9.87
CA THR A 49 -2.53 -33.22 8.92
C THR A 49 -1.27 -32.83 8.17
N ALA A 50 -1.17 -33.33 6.94
CA ALA A 50 -0.28 -32.80 5.91
C ALA A 50 -0.31 -31.26 5.96
N PRO A 51 0.79 -30.55 5.67
CA PRO A 51 0.71 -29.10 5.55
C PRO A 51 -0.39 -28.82 4.54
N ALA A 52 -1.47 -28.19 5.01
CA ALA A 52 -2.46 -27.61 4.14
C ALA A 52 -1.67 -26.61 3.31
N LYS A 53 -1.29 -27.04 2.10
CA LYS A 53 -1.02 -26.12 1.01
C LYS A 53 -2.26 -25.25 1.00
N PHE A 54 -2.11 -24.02 1.46
CA PHE A 54 -3.03 -22.96 1.13
C PHE A 54 -2.97 -22.91 -0.39
N GLN A 55 -3.82 -23.73 -1.02
CA GLN A 55 -4.15 -23.57 -2.42
C GLN A 55 -4.82 -22.22 -2.42
N ALA A 56 -4.01 -21.18 -2.64
CA ALA A 56 -4.46 -20.06 -3.43
C ALA A 56 -5.08 -20.73 -4.64
N GLN A 57 -6.40 -20.86 -4.61
CA GLN A 57 -7.19 -21.04 -5.80
C GLN A 57 -6.95 -19.75 -6.57
N THR A 58 -5.79 -19.69 -7.23
CA THR A 58 -5.67 -18.97 -8.47
C THR A 58 -6.63 -19.71 -9.37
N GLU A 59 -7.91 -19.34 -9.31
CA GLU A 59 -8.72 -19.35 -10.52
C GLU A 59 -7.77 -18.84 -11.59
N GLU A 60 -7.52 -19.66 -12.60
CA GLU A 60 -6.67 -19.30 -13.73
C GLU A 60 -7.41 -18.21 -14.50
N LEU A 61 -7.43 -17.02 -13.91
CA LEU A 61 -8.08 -15.86 -14.46
C LEU A 61 -7.28 -15.51 -15.68
N SER A 62 -7.91 -15.58 -16.84
CA SER A 62 -7.40 -15.06 -18.10
C SER A 62 -6.69 -13.74 -17.84
N GLN A 63 -5.43 -13.64 -18.27
CA GLN A 63 -4.59 -12.49 -17.99
C GLN A 63 -4.42 -11.64 -19.25
N GLY A 64 -4.28 -10.34 -19.05
CA GLY A 64 -3.70 -9.42 -20.02
C GLY A 64 -2.51 -8.69 -19.41
N SER A 65 -1.97 -7.73 -20.16
CA SER A 65 -0.81 -6.95 -19.73
C SER A 65 -1.11 -5.46 -19.80
N LEU A 66 -0.57 -4.71 -18.85
CA LEU A 66 -0.62 -3.26 -18.81
C LEU A 66 0.80 -2.70 -18.88
N GLU A 67 1.00 -1.72 -19.74
CA GLU A 67 2.19 -0.90 -19.80
C GLU A 67 1.77 0.57 -19.69
N VAL A 68 2.44 1.32 -18.82
CA VAL A 68 2.08 2.72 -18.53
C VAL A 68 3.28 3.62 -18.78
N TYR A 69 3.15 4.54 -19.73
CA TYR A 69 4.08 5.64 -19.93
C TYR A 69 3.66 6.80 -19.01
N SER A 70 4.26 6.83 -17.82
CA SER A 70 4.10 7.92 -16.84
C SER A 70 5.16 9.01 -17.02
N ALA A 71 5.01 10.12 -16.29
CA ALA A 71 6.04 11.13 -16.11
C ALA A 71 7.37 10.48 -15.71
N THR A 72 8.48 11.07 -16.12
CA THR A 72 9.81 10.56 -15.79
C THR A 72 10.48 11.44 -14.73
N ASP A 73 11.27 10.81 -13.87
CA ASP A 73 12.03 11.53 -12.84
C ASP A 73 13.52 11.44 -13.17
N GLU A 74 14.19 12.57 -13.33
CA GLU A 74 15.63 12.60 -13.66
C GLU A 74 16.46 11.97 -12.54
N PHE A 75 17.28 10.99 -12.90
CA PHE A 75 18.25 10.33 -12.04
C PHE A 75 19.66 10.48 -12.60
N LYS A 76 20.59 10.99 -11.78
CA LYS A 76 22.00 11.16 -12.18
C LYS A 76 22.87 10.10 -11.53
N ASP A 77 23.73 9.48 -12.33
CA ASP A 77 24.80 8.59 -11.87
C ASP A 77 26.12 9.00 -12.53
N GLY A 78 26.97 9.68 -11.77
CA GLY A 78 28.14 10.38 -12.31
C GLY A 78 27.75 11.44 -13.36
N ASP A 79 28.29 11.29 -14.57
CA ASP A 79 28.00 12.18 -15.70
C ASP A 79 26.79 11.71 -16.54
N ALA A 80 26.27 10.50 -16.27
CA ALA A 80 25.10 9.96 -16.96
C ALA A 80 23.80 10.48 -16.33
N ARG A 81 22.79 10.72 -17.18
CA ARG A 81 21.43 11.07 -16.77
C ARG A 81 20.47 10.03 -17.32
N TYR A 82 19.54 9.63 -16.46
CA TYR A 82 18.48 8.67 -16.75
C TYR A 82 17.13 9.28 -16.42
N PHE A 83 16.10 8.82 -17.10
CA PHE A 83 14.73 9.29 -16.94
C PHE A 83 13.77 8.11 -16.74
N PRO A 84 13.92 7.32 -15.65
CA PRO A 84 12.99 6.25 -15.32
C PRO A 84 11.56 6.77 -15.20
N HIS A 85 10.61 5.95 -15.63
CA HIS A 85 9.20 6.26 -15.45
C HIS A 85 8.80 6.19 -13.97
N SER A 86 8.01 7.17 -13.55
CA SER A 86 7.52 7.30 -12.18
C SER A 86 6.52 6.19 -11.83
N SER A 87 6.48 5.82 -10.56
CA SER A 87 5.59 4.77 -10.06
C SER A 87 4.11 5.12 -10.22
N TYR A 88 3.27 4.10 -10.28
CA TYR A 88 1.82 4.26 -10.33
C TYR A 88 1.10 3.24 -9.46
N ALA A 89 -0.19 3.48 -9.23
CA ALA A 89 -1.07 2.61 -8.47
C ALA A 89 -2.24 2.13 -9.34
N ILE A 90 -2.60 0.86 -9.18
CA ILE A 90 -3.72 0.22 -9.85
C ILE A 90 -4.77 -0.09 -8.79
N TYR A 91 -5.98 0.40 -9.01
CA TYR A 91 -7.13 0.19 -8.16
C TYR A 91 -8.18 -0.65 -8.88
N THR A 92 -8.89 -1.49 -8.14
CA THR A 92 -10.14 -2.10 -8.60
C THR A 92 -11.24 -1.03 -8.71
N THR A 93 -12.33 -1.35 -9.40
CA THR A 93 -13.44 -0.41 -9.64
C THR A 93 -14.17 0.06 -8.37
N ASP A 94 -14.07 -0.70 -7.28
CA ASP A 94 -14.54 -0.34 -5.93
C ASP A 94 -13.58 0.62 -5.20
N GLY A 95 -12.47 1.02 -5.82
CA GLY A 95 -11.49 1.94 -5.26
C GLY A 95 -10.47 1.29 -4.33
N LYS A 96 -10.42 -0.05 -4.23
CA LYS A 96 -9.41 -0.76 -3.44
C LYS A 96 -8.08 -0.84 -4.20
N LEU A 97 -6.98 -0.57 -3.51
CA LEU A 97 -5.64 -0.71 -4.09
C LEU A 97 -5.36 -2.19 -4.39
N LEU A 98 -5.10 -2.50 -5.66
CA LEU A 98 -4.72 -3.82 -6.13
C LEU A 98 -3.20 -3.98 -6.13
N LYS A 99 -2.48 -3.03 -6.75
CA LYS A 99 -1.03 -3.11 -6.91
C LYS A 99 -0.41 -1.71 -7.00
N SER A 100 0.74 -1.52 -6.38
CA SER A 100 1.64 -0.39 -6.65
C SER A 100 2.80 -0.88 -7.52
N VAL A 101 3.12 -0.14 -8.57
CA VAL A 101 4.11 -0.52 -9.59
C VAL A 101 5.20 0.53 -9.62
N GLY A 102 6.46 0.10 -9.51
CA GLY A 102 7.62 1.01 -9.56
C GLY A 102 7.81 1.64 -10.93
N ASN A 103 7.43 0.91 -11.97
CA ASN A 103 7.50 1.29 -13.38
C ASN A 103 8.92 1.39 -13.97
N HIS A 104 9.87 0.74 -13.31
CA HIS A 104 11.26 0.54 -13.75
C HIS A 104 11.88 -0.56 -12.87
N ILE A 105 12.86 -1.30 -13.39
CA ILE A 105 13.58 -2.32 -12.61
C ILE A 105 14.68 -1.67 -11.75
N SER A 106 15.27 -0.57 -12.22
CA SER A 106 16.26 0.22 -11.51
C SER A 106 16.09 1.71 -11.85
N ARG A 107 16.77 2.60 -11.11
CA ARG A 107 16.72 4.04 -11.40
C ARG A 107 17.45 4.45 -12.69
N THR A 108 18.15 3.52 -13.32
CA THR A 108 18.81 3.71 -14.61
C THR A 108 18.04 3.04 -15.75
N ASP A 109 16.93 2.37 -15.45
CA ASP A 109 16.07 1.69 -16.41
C ASP A 109 14.94 2.62 -16.83
N GLU A 110 14.99 3.05 -18.09
CA GLU A 110 13.99 3.94 -18.68
C GLU A 110 12.85 3.18 -19.34
N ILE A 111 12.83 1.85 -19.28
CA ILE A 111 11.78 1.03 -19.88
C ILE A 111 10.64 0.86 -18.86
N PRO A 112 9.39 1.24 -19.20
CA PRO A 112 8.24 0.98 -18.35
C PRO A 112 8.07 -0.50 -18.00
N GLU A 113 7.57 -0.78 -16.80
CA GLU A 113 7.27 -2.14 -16.38
C GLU A 113 5.99 -2.65 -17.05
N ILE A 114 6.08 -3.82 -17.70
CA ILE A 114 4.92 -4.55 -18.21
C ILE A 114 4.35 -5.41 -17.08
N VAL A 115 3.11 -5.13 -16.69
CA VAL A 115 2.45 -5.81 -15.57
C VAL A 115 1.34 -6.72 -16.06
N ALA A 116 1.43 -8.00 -15.73
CA ALA A 116 0.34 -8.95 -15.94
C ALA A 116 -0.79 -8.70 -14.91
N LEU A 117 -2.03 -8.62 -15.40
CA LEU A 117 -3.23 -8.40 -14.61
C LEU A 117 -4.34 -9.34 -15.08
N PRO A 118 -5.24 -9.81 -14.19
CA PRO A 118 -6.46 -10.47 -14.60
C PRO A 118 -7.28 -9.58 -15.56
N VAL A 119 -8.04 -10.22 -16.44
CA VAL A 119 -9.03 -9.53 -17.27
C VAL A 119 -10.03 -8.83 -16.37
N GLY A 120 -10.27 -7.55 -16.66
CA GLY A 120 -11.10 -6.72 -15.80
C GLY A 120 -11.01 -5.23 -16.11
N SER A 121 -11.72 -4.44 -15.31
CA SER A 121 -11.65 -2.98 -15.36
C SER A 121 -10.95 -2.46 -14.10
N TYR A 122 -10.09 -1.46 -14.28
CA TYR A 122 -9.26 -0.90 -13.23
C TYR A 122 -9.19 0.62 -13.37
N THR A 123 -8.79 1.28 -12.28
CA THR A 123 -8.38 2.69 -12.31
C THR A 123 -6.88 2.75 -12.08
N VAL A 124 -6.17 3.36 -13.03
CA VAL A 124 -4.74 3.65 -12.91
C VAL A 124 -4.59 5.08 -12.39
N VAL A 125 -3.85 5.24 -11.29
CA VAL A 125 -3.49 6.54 -10.73
C VAL A 125 -2.00 6.73 -10.89
N ALA A 126 -1.62 7.71 -11.69
CA ALA A 126 -0.24 7.93 -12.10
C ALA A 126 0.00 9.41 -12.40
N ARG A 127 1.27 9.83 -12.36
CA ARG A 127 1.66 11.18 -12.74
C ARG A 127 1.87 11.24 -14.26
N ALA A 128 1.16 12.13 -14.93
CA ALA A 128 1.41 12.58 -16.29
C ALA A 128 2.36 13.78 -16.26
N GLU A 129 3.18 13.96 -17.29
CA GLU A 129 4.13 15.07 -17.35
C GLU A 129 3.39 16.41 -17.47
N LYS A 130 2.35 16.45 -18.31
CA LYS A 130 1.60 17.67 -18.62
C LYS A 130 0.41 17.94 -17.70
N TYR A 131 -0.10 16.90 -17.04
CA TYR A 131 -1.37 16.96 -16.32
C TYR A 131 -1.28 16.64 -14.83
N GLY A 132 -0.08 16.31 -14.33
CA GLY A 132 0.10 15.89 -12.94
C GLY A 132 -0.58 14.56 -12.66
N TYR A 133 -1.06 14.34 -11.43
CA TYR A 133 -1.72 13.08 -11.08
C TYR A 133 -3.09 12.95 -11.74
N VAL A 134 -3.27 11.89 -12.52
CA VAL A 134 -4.50 11.57 -13.25
C VAL A 134 -5.06 10.21 -12.82
N HIS A 135 -6.39 10.09 -12.90
CA HIS A 135 -7.12 8.85 -12.66
C HIS A 135 -7.68 8.36 -14.00
N VAL A 136 -7.16 7.25 -14.50
CA VAL A 136 -7.50 6.73 -15.83
C VAL A 136 -8.22 5.39 -15.71
N PRO A 137 -9.48 5.28 -16.18
CA PRO A 137 -10.12 3.98 -16.29
C PRO A 137 -9.50 3.18 -17.44
N VAL A 138 -9.14 1.93 -17.17
CA VAL A 138 -8.49 1.01 -18.12
C VAL A 138 -9.20 -0.35 -18.09
N ALA A 139 -9.43 -0.92 -19.26
CA ALA A 139 -9.89 -2.30 -19.41
C ALA A 139 -8.73 -3.20 -19.87
N ILE A 140 -8.51 -4.30 -19.15
CA ILE A 140 -7.54 -5.34 -19.49
C ILE A 140 -8.28 -6.49 -20.15
N LYS A 141 -7.77 -6.92 -21.30
CA LYS A 141 -8.34 -7.99 -22.13
C LYS A 141 -7.39 -9.16 -22.21
N GLU A 142 -7.95 -10.35 -22.37
CA GLU A 142 -7.20 -11.60 -22.39
C GLU A 142 -6.14 -11.60 -23.50
N GLY A 143 -4.90 -11.92 -23.14
CA GLY A 143 -3.77 -12.00 -24.06
C GLY A 143 -3.36 -10.68 -24.71
N GLN A 144 -3.99 -9.55 -24.34
CA GLN A 144 -3.71 -8.25 -24.94
C GLN A 144 -2.82 -7.40 -24.04
N ARG A 145 -1.89 -6.68 -24.68
CA ARG A 145 -1.13 -5.59 -24.05
C ARG A 145 -1.89 -4.29 -24.24
N THR A 146 -2.38 -3.75 -23.14
CA THR A 146 -2.94 -2.40 -23.09
C THR A 146 -1.80 -1.42 -22.82
N ILE A 147 -1.58 -0.50 -23.76
CA ILE A 147 -0.60 0.58 -23.63
C ILE A 147 -1.33 1.85 -23.21
N LEU A 148 -0.93 2.43 -22.08
CA LEU A 148 -1.47 3.68 -21.56
C LEU A 148 -0.40 4.76 -21.58
N ASP A 149 -0.56 5.73 -22.48
CA ASP A 149 0.19 6.99 -22.46
C ASP A 149 -0.66 8.08 -21.81
N LEU A 150 -0.19 8.59 -20.66
CA LEU A 150 -0.96 9.52 -19.83
C LEU A 150 -1.05 10.93 -20.43
N ASP A 151 -0.04 11.38 -21.16
CA ASP A 151 -0.04 12.71 -21.77
C ASP A 151 -0.94 12.72 -23.01
N ILE A 152 -0.95 11.64 -23.79
CA ILE A 152 -1.91 11.49 -24.89
C ILE A 152 -3.32 11.37 -24.33
N TRP A 153 -3.51 10.58 -23.27
CA TRP A 153 -4.83 10.41 -22.65
C TRP A 153 -5.39 11.73 -22.10
N GLY A 154 -4.58 12.48 -21.34
CA GLY A 154 -4.99 13.76 -20.76
C GLY A 154 -5.39 14.77 -21.84
N SER A 155 -4.67 14.81 -22.96
CA SER A 155 -5.00 15.69 -24.09
C SER A 155 -6.37 15.37 -24.71
N LYS A 156 -6.68 14.08 -24.93
CA LYS A 156 -7.98 13.64 -25.45
C LYS A 156 -9.12 13.97 -24.49
N THR A 157 -8.90 13.76 -23.20
CA THR A 157 -9.90 14.04 -22.18
C THR A 157 -10.26 15.53 -22.14
N LEU A 158 -9.27 16.42 -22.14
CA LEU A 158 -9.51 17.87 -22.19
C LEU A 158 -10.18 18.33 -23.48
N ALA A 159 -9.77 17.79 -24.64
CA ALA A 159 -10.38 18.13 -25.93
C ALA A 159 -11.88 17.79 -25.98
N ARG A 160 -12.29 16.70 -25.31
CA ARG A 160 -13.71 16.30 -25.20
C ARG A 160 -14.51 17.25 -24.32
N PHE A 161 -13.90 17.84 -23.29
CA PHE A 161 -14.57 18.81 -22.43
C PHE A 161 -14.64 20.21 -23.05
N ALA A 162 -13.68 20.59 -23.89
CA ALA A 162 -13.67 21.90 -24.55
C ALA A 162 -14.72 22.06 -25.67
N HIS A 163 -15.36 20.97 -26.11
CA HIS A 163 -16.40 20.97 -27.14
C HIS A 163 -17.81 20.70 -26.58
N SER A 164 -17.98 20.76 -25.25
CA SER A 164 -19.27 20.65 -24.57
C SER A 164 -19.77 22.00 -24.09
#